data_AF-A0A919BQE4-F1
#
_entry.id   AF-A0A919BQE4-F1
#
_cell.length_a   1.000
_cell.length_b   1.000
_cell.length_c   1.000
_cell.angle_alpha   90.00
_cell.angle_beta   90.00
_cell.angle_gamma   90.00
#
_symmetry.space_group_name_H-M   'P 1'
#
loop_
_entity.id
_entity.type
_entity.pdbx_description
1 polymer ?
#
loop_
_entity_poly.entity_id
_entity_poly.type
_entity_poly.pdbx_seq_one_letter_code
_entity_poly.pdbx_strand_id
1 'polypeptide(L)'
;MNDLSPDRAGLLDRMERNLAEHACHLHRGMAGATVTDTGDLLVADSGLDDDTFNIVAAARFTAADAEARITATAEALAGTGRPFSWWVGPA
;
A
#
# COMPACT_ATOMS: atom_id res chain seq x y z
N MET A 1 -33.81 -13.53 1.84
CA MET A 1 -33.05 -12.29 1.60
C MET A 1 -32.13 -12.16 2.81
N ASN A 2 -30.90 -12.67 2.72
CA ASN A 2 -29.98 -12.64 3.84
C ASN A 2 -29.58 -11.18 4.10
N ASP A 3 -29.65 -10.79 5.35
CA ASP A 3 -29.11 -9.53 5.87
C ASP A 3 -27.59 -9.51 5.58
N LEU A 4 -27.21 -8.76 4.56
CA LEU A 4 -25.83 -8.52 4.14
C LEU A 4 -25.29 -7.25 4.81
N SER A 5 -25.66 -6.95 6.05
CA SER A 5 -24.93 -5.94 6.82
C SER A 5 -23.55 -6.51 7.14
N PRO A 6 -22.47 -6.06 6.47
CA PRO A 6 -21.14 -6.59 6.71
C PRO A 6 -20.70 -6.14 8.10
N ASP A 7 -19.96 -7.00 8.80
CA ASP A 7 -19.21 -6.54 9.96
C ASP A 7 -18.31 -5.36 9.50
N ARG A 8 -18.38 -4.24 10.24
CA ARG A 8 -17.73 -2.99 9.83
C ARG A 8 -16.22 -3.19 9.65
N ALA A 9 -15.59 -3.96 10.53
CA ALA A 9 -14.16 -4.24 10.48
C ALA A 9 -13.76 -4.93 9.17
N GLY A 10 -14.51 -5.95 8.76
CA GLY A 10 -14.32 -6.71 7.54
C GLY A 10 -14.61 -5.88 6.29
N LEU A 11 -15.53 -4.91 6.35
CA LEU A 11 -15.71 -3.94 5.26
C LEU A 11 -14.49 -3.02 5.12
N LEU A 12 -14.00 -2.45 6.23
CA LEU A 12 -12.84 -1.56 6.24
C LEU A 12 -11.58 -2.27 5.72
N ASP A 13 -11.39 -3.52 6.15
CA ASP A 13 -10.31 -4.41 5.72
C ASP A 13 -10.40 -4.74 4.20
N ARG A 14 -11.61 -4.94 3.66
CA ARG A 14 -11.82 -5.12 2.21
C ARG A 14 -11.62 -3.83 1.42
N MET A 15 -12.00 -2.68 1.96
CA MET A 15 -11.79 -1.38 1.33
C MET A 15 -10.30 -1.09 1.16
N GLU A 16 -9.49 -1.34 2.18
CA GLU A 16 -8.04 -1.18 2.11
C GLU A 16 -7.41 -2.12 1.08
N ARG A 17 -7.78 -3.42 1.10
CA ARG A 17 -7.29 -4.38 0.09
C ARG A 17 -7.67 -3.98 -1.34
N ASN A 18 -8.89 -3.47 -1.53
CA ASN A 18 -9.33 -3.01 -2.84
C ASN A 18 -8.49 -1.83 -3.34
N LEU A 19 -8.16 -0.88 -2.47
CA LEU A 19 -7.27 0.23 -2.80
C LEU A 19 -5.86 -0.27 -3.17
N ALA A 20 -5.28 -1.13 -2.33
CA ALA A 20 -3.93 -1.67 -2.56
C ALA A 20 -3.85 -2.48 -3.87
N GLU A 21 -4.84 -3.34 -4.14
CA GLU A 21 -4.89 -4.09 -5.39
C GLU A 21 -5.07 -3.17 -6.60
N HIS A 22 -5.97 -2.19 -6.53
CA HIS A 22 -6.15 -1.21 -7.60
C HIS A 22 -4.86 -0.41 -7.88
N ALA A 23 -4.15 -0.01 -6.82
CA ALA A 23 -2.92 0.76 -6.91
C ALA A 23 -1.77 0.00 -7.60
N CYS A 24 -1.74 -1.33 -7.52
CA CYS A 24 -0.62 -2.13 -8.05
C CYS A 24 -1.00 -3.04 -9.22
N HIS A 25 -2.28 -3.10 -9.61
CA HIS A 25 -2.78 -4.05 -10.60
C HIS A 25 -1.99 -3.99 -11.92
N LEU A 26 -1.82 -2.79 -12.47
CA LEU A 26 -1.10 -2.59 -13.74
C LEU A 26 0.42 -2.68 -13.59
N HIS A 27 0.96 -2.30 -12.43
CA HIS A 27 2.41 -2.33 -12.14
C HIS A 27 2.99 -3.74 -12.31
N ARG A 28 2.25 -4.78 -11.93
CA ARG A 28 2.72 -6.19 -12.04
C ARG A 28 3.01 -6.63 -13.47
N GLY A 29 2.40 -5.99 -14.47
CA GLY A 29 2.59 -6.30 -15.90
C GLY A 29 3.39 -5.24 -16.67
N MET A 30 3.75 -4.14 -16.02
CA MET A 30 4.37 -2.99 -16.69
C MET A 30 5.89 -3.05 -16.58
N ALA A 31 6.58 -3.01 -17.71
CA ALA A 31 8.03 -2.97 -17.74
C ALA A 31 8.55 -1.70 -17.03
N GLY A 32 9.48 -1.88 -16.10
CA GLY A 32 10.07 -0.78 -15.31
C GLY A 32 9.32 -0.44 -14.02
N ALA A 33 8.13 -1.02 -13.81
CA ALA A 33 7.41 -0.93 -12.54
C ALA A 33 7.79 -2.09 -11.61
N THR A 34 7.58 -1.90 -10.31
CA THR A 34 7.75 -2.94 -9.29
C THR A 34 6.59 -2.94 -8.31
N VAL A 35 6.30 -4.11 -7.75
CA VAL A 35 5.36 -4.29 -6.65
C VAL A 35 6.07 -5.09 -5.57
N THR A 36 6.24 -4.48 -4.40
CA THR A 36 6.76 -5.14 -3.21
C THR A 36 5.62 -5.37 -2.25
N ASP A 37 5.35 -6.62 -1.92
CA ASP A 37 4.34 -7.02 -0.93
C ASP A 37 5.04 -7.83 0.17
N THR A 38 4.99 -7.32 1.39
CA THR A 38 5.58 -7.98 2.58
C THR A 38 4.53 -8.63 3.48
N GLY A 39 3.26 -8.62 3.08
CA GLY A 39 2.11 -9.15 3.83
C GLY A 39 1.49 -8.16 4.81
N ASP A 40 2.29 -7.23 5.34
CA ASP A 40 1.88 -6.13 6.23
C ASP A 40 2.15 -4.74 5.64
N LEU A 41 2.59 -4.68 4.37
CA LEU A 41 2.85 -3.46 3.61
C LEU A 41 2.90 -3.81 2.12
N LEU A 42 2.30 -2.95 1.30
CA LEU A 42 2.42 -2.99 -0.15
C LEU A 42 3.02 -1.67 -0.68
N VAL A 43 4.01 -1.78 -1.57
CA VAL A 43 4.60 -0.66 -2.31
C VAL A 43 4.42 -0.93 -3.80
N ALA A 44 3.69 -0.05 -4.48
CA ALA A 44 3.57 0.00 -5.93
C ALA A 44 4.44 1.14 -6.45
N ASP A 45 5.51 0.84 -7.18
CA ASP A 45 6.39 1.81 -7.82
C ASP A 45 6.21 1.72 -9.34
N SER A 46 5.67 2.78 -9.95
CA SER A 46 5.37 2.80 -11.38
C SER A 46 6.60 2.95 -12.27
N GLY A 47 7.74 3.37 -11.73
CA GLY A 47 8.87 3.82 -12.54
C GLY A 47 8.91 5.32 -12.81
N LEU A 48 7.82 6.04 -12.54
CA LEU A 48 7.63 7.45 -12.89
C LEU A 48 8.03 8.38 -11.74
N ASP A 49 8.38 9.61 -12.08
CA ASP A 49 8.67 10.68 -11.13
C ASP A 49 7.36 11.42 -10.73
N ASP A 50 6.37 10.65 -10.26
CA ASP A 50 5.03 11.14 -9.91
C ASP A 50 4.41 10.27 -8.79
N ASP A 51 4.04 10.90 -7.68
CA ASP A 51 3.53 10.21 -6.48
C ASP A 51 2.08 9.73 -6.61
N THR A 52 1.37 10.13 -7.68
CA THR A 52 0.04 9.63 -8.01
C THR A 52 0.07 8.14 -8.36
N PHE A 53 1.17 7.71 -9.00
CA PHE A 53 1.34 6.33 -9.48
C PHE A 53 2.29 5.50 -8.62
N ASN A 54 2.88 6.12 -7.59
CA ASN A 54 3.80 5.51 -6.66
C ASN A 54 3.15 5.50 -5.27
N ILE A 55 2.63 4.34 -4.85
CA ILE A 55 1.77 4.25 -3.66
C ILE A 55 2.34 3.27 -2.65
N VAL A 56 2.35 3.68 -1.38
CA VAL A 56 2.49 2.82 -0.21
C VAL A 56 1.10 2.62 0.41
N ALA A 57 0.68 1.38 0.60
CA ALA A 57 -0.64 1.04 1.12
C ALA A 57 -0.60 -0.25 1.98
N ALA A 58 -1.74 -0.58 2.60
CA ALA A 58 -1.93 -1.79 3.39
C ALA A 58 -0.91 -1.96 4.54
N ALA A 59 -0.41 -0.86 5.09
CA ALA A 59 0.50 -0.86 6.23
C ALA A 59 -0.22 -1.34 7.49
N ARG A 60 0.20 -2.47 8.07
CA ARG A 60 -0.37 -3.08 9.28
C ARG A 60 0.62 -3.17 10.41
N PHE A 61 1.34 -2.08 10.62
CA PHE A 61 2.33 -1.98 11.68
C PHE A 61 1.64 -1.91 13.04
N THR A 62 2.30 -2.47 14.05
CA THR A 62 1.92 -2.35 15.45
C THR A 62 2.55 -1.11 16.06
N ALA A 63 2.07 -0.67 17.21
CA ALA A 63 2.71 0.42 17.94
C ALA A 63 4.18 0.12 18.32
N ALA A 64 4.56 -1.17 18.40
CA ALA A 64 5.90 -1.59 18.78
C ALA A 64 6.92 -1.48 17.64
N ASP A 65 6.48 -1.58 16.38
CA ASP A 65 7.36 -1.64 15.21
C ASP A 65 7.08 -0.56 14.15
N ALA A 66 6.02 0.24 14.30
CA ALA A 66 5.65 1.29 13.34
C ALA A 66 6.80 2.24 13.00
N GLU A 67 7.55 2.74 13.99
CA GLU A 67 8.67 3.66 13.73
C GLU A 67 9.78 3.00 12.90
N ALA A 68 10.16 1.77 13.26
CA ALA A 68 11.19 1.03 12.54
C ALA A 68 10.74 0.69 11.11
N ARG A 69 9.49 0.27 10.93
CA ARG A 69 8.92 -0.09 9.62
C ARG A 69 8.76 1.14 8.72
N ILE A 70 8.28 2.27 9.25
CA ILE A 70 8.15 3.53 8.50
C ILE A 70 9.53 4.04 8.08
N THR A 71 10.50 4.06 9.01
CA THR A 71 11.88 4.51 8.71
C THR A 71 12.51 3.66 7.62
N ALA A 72 12.49 2.33 7.77
CA ALA A 72 13.06 1.42 6.78
C ALA A 72 12.37 1.56 5.40
N THR A 73 11.05 1.75 5.38
CA THR A 73 10.31 1.97 4.14
C THR A 73 10.71 3.30 3.50
N ALA A 74 10.72 4.40 4.26
CA ALA A 74 11.10 5.72 3.76
C ALA A 74 12.53 5.74 3.19
N GLU A 75 13.49 5.08 3.86
CA GLU A 75 14.87 4.96 3.37
C GLU A 75 14.94 4.17 2.05
N ALA A 76 14.23 3.05 1.95
CA ALA A 76 14.16 2.27 0.72
C ALA A 76 13.55 3.07 -0.44
N LEU A 77 12.47 3.81 -0.18
CA LEU A 77 11.82 4.67 -1.18
C LEU A 77 12.71 5.84 -1.59
N ALA A 78 13.42 6.48 -0.65
CA ALA A 78 14.37 7.54 -0.96
C ALA A 78 15.50 7.05 -1.88
N GLY A 79 15.92 5.79 -1.74
CA GLY A 79 16.89 5.14 -2.63
C GLY A 79 16.43 5.03 -4.09
N THR A 80 15.13 5.11 -4.36
CA THR A 80 14.58 5.12 -5.74
C THR A 80 14.71 6.49 -6.42
N GLY A 81 14.83 7.57 -5.63
CA GLY A 81 14.80 8.94 -6.11
C GLY A 81 13.42 9.43 -6.61
N ARG A 82 12.34 8.68 -6.37
CA ARG A 82 10.98 9.00 -6.82
C ARG A 82 10.07 9.38 -5.65
N PRO A 83 9.06 10.24 -5.86
CA PRO A 83 8.09 10.59 -4.83
C PRO A 83 7.04 9.47 -4.70
N PHE A 84 6.50 9.30 -3.48
CA PHE A 84 5.47 8.29 -3.15
C PHE A 84 4.38 8.88 -2.26
N SER A 85 3.13 8.52 -2.54
CA SER A 85 1.99 8.78 -1.68
C SER A 85 1.78 7.65 -0.68
N TRP A 86 1.53 7.99 0.59
CA TRP A 86 1.12 7.01 1.61
C TRP A 86 -0.40 7.05 1.79
N TRP A 87 -1.04 5.91 1.54
CA TRP A 87 -2.45 5.72 1.82
C TRP A 87 -2.62 4.92 3.12
N VAL A 88 -3.09 5.63 4.15
CA VAL A 88 -3.40 5.02 5.44
C VAL A 88 -4.82 4.46 5.38
N GLY A 89 -4.94 3.15 5.57
CA GLY A 89 -6.23 2.48 5.64
C GLY A 89 -7.03 2.88 6.88
N PRO A 90 -8.33 2.58 6.90
CA PRO A 90 -9.15 2.77 8.09
C PRO A 90 -8.62 1.95 9.28
N ALA A 91 -8.50 2.61 10.43
CA ALA A 91 -8.12 2.02 11.72
C ALA A 91 -9.16 1.01 12.26
#